data_AF-A0A7X5XR33-F1
#
_entry.id   AF-A0A7X5XR33-F1
#
_cell.length_a   1.000
_cell.length_b   1.000
_cell.length_c   1.000
_cell.angle_alpha   90.00
_cell.angle_beta   90.00
_cell.angle_gamma   90.00
#
_symmetry.space_group_name_H-M   'P 1'
#
loop_
_entity.id
_entity.type
_entity.pdbx_description
1 polymer ?
#
loop_
_entity_poly.entity_id
_entity_poly.type
_entity_poly.pdbx_seq_one_letter_code
_entity_poly.pdbx_strand_id
1 'polypeptide(L)'
;MRFQPILISALGALALSACSQQEEIAAAPPPPPPPGAVPGSIAADRDGDGIIDGYYTADGMYHPNYTPPPPPPPPAPTQVGERG
;
A
#
# COMPACT_ATOMS: atom_id res chain seq x y z
N MET A 1 -2.02 50.38 30.11
CA MET A 1 -2.77 49.38 29.31
C MET A 1 -1.98 48.08 29.33
N ARG A 2 -2.48 47.05 30.02
CA ARG A 2 -1.77 45.78 30.33
C ARG A 2 -2.43 44.55 29.67
N PHE A 3 -3.31 44.78 28.69
CA PHE A 3 -4.07 43.73 28.00
C PHE A 3 -3.35 43.18 26.76
N GLN A 4 -2.25 43.80 26.35
CA GLN A 4 -1.48 43.45 25.16
C GLN A 4 -0.90 42.01 25.17
N PRO A 5 -0.40 41.44 26.30
CA PRO A 5 0.11 40.07 26.27
C PRO A 5 -0.99 39.01 26.18
N ILE A 6 -2.21 39.32 26.61
CA ILE A 6 -3.34 38.38 26.64
C ILE A 6 -3.86 38.10 25.23
N LEU A 7 -3.85 39.13 24.38
CA LEU A 7 -4.28 39.02 22.97
C LEU A 7 -3.32 38.15 22.14
N ILE A 8 -2.02 38.24 22.40
CA ILE A 8 -1.00 37.47 21.68
C ILE A 8 -1.08 35.98 22.03
N SER A 9 -1.32 35.65 23.32
CA SER A 9 -1.47 34.26 23.74
C SER A 9 -2.72 33.58 23.16
N ALA A 10 -3.82 34.32 22.99
CA ALA A 10 -5.06 33.78 22.44
C ALA A 10 -4.93 33.42 20.95
N LEU A 11 -4.23 34.24 20.16
CA LEU A 11 -3.98 33.96 18.75
C LEU A 11 -3.04 32.75 18.57
N GLY A 12 -2.02 32.62 19.43
CA GLY A 12 -1.10 31.49 19.39
C GLY A 12 -1.79 30.14 19.62
N ALA A 13 -2.70 30.06 20.59
CA ALA A 13 -3.42 28.82 20.89
C ALA A 13 -4.31 28.32 19.73
N LEU A 14 -4.94 29.24 18.98
CA LEU A 14 -5.75 28.90 17.82
C LEU A 14 -4.90 28.38 16.65
N ALA A 15 -3.71 28.93 16.43
CA ALA A 15 -2.81 28.47 15.38
C ALA A 15 -2.28 27.04 15.64
N LEU A 16 -1.96 26.69 16.89
CA LEU A 16 -1.55 25.32 17.23
C LEU A 16 -2.70 24.29 17.08
N SER A 17 -3.93 24.68 17.38
CA SER A 17 -5.10 23.79 17.23
C SER A 17 -5.44 23.46 15.77
N ALA A 18 -5.05 24.33 14.82
CA ALA A 18 -5.26 24.08 13.39
C ALA A 18 -4.24 23.10 12.79
N CYS A 19 -3.04 23.00 13.37
CA CYS A 19 -2.03 22.02 12.94
C CYS A 19 -2.23 20.62 13.57
N SER A 20 -3.03 20.48 14.63
CA SER A 20 -3.41 19.19 15.21
C SER A 20 -4.69 18.61 14.63
N GLN A 21 -5.26 19.25 13.60
CA GLN A 21 -6.36 18.69 12.83
C GLN A 21 -5.79 17.56 11.96
N GLN A 22 -5.56 16.41 12.59
CA GLN A 22 -5.43 15.15 11.89
C GLN A 22 -6.79 14.93 11.25
N GLU A 23 -6.90 15.33 9.99
CA GLU A 23 -8.00 14.98 9.11
C GLU A 23 -8.21 13.49 9.32
N GLU A 24 -9.36 13.14 9.92
CA GLU A 24 -9.87 11.78 9.92
C GLU A 24 -10.24 11.51 8.46
N ILE A 25 -9.20 11.28 7.66
CA ILE A 25 -9.28 10.62 6.38
C ILE A 25 -9.88 9.28 6.76
N ALA A 26 -11.20 9.18 6.61
CA ALA A 26 -11.93 7.94 6.75
C ALA A 26 -11.18 6.92 5.88
N ALA A 27 -10.36 6.11 6.53
CA ALA A 27 -9.52 5.15 5.85
C ALA A 27 -10.50 4.22 5.13
N ALA A 28 -10.56 4.37 3.81
CA ALA A 28 -11.19 3.37 2.97
C ALA A 28 -10.62 2.01 3.40
N PRO A 29 -11.45 0.96 3.50
CA PRO A 29 -10.97 -0.37 3.87
C PRO A 29 -9.76 -0.70 2.99
N PRO A 30 -8.64 -1.17 3.58
CA PRO A 30 -7.43 -1.41 2.82
C PRO A 30 -7.75 -2.34 1.64
N PRO A 31 -7.18 -2.08 0.46
CA PRO A 31 -7.41 -2.94 -0.70
C PRO A 31 -7.09 -4.39 -0.34
N PRO A 32 -7.84 -5.36 -0.89
CA PRO A 32 -7.61 -6.76 -0.60
C PRO A 32 -6.14 -7.10 -0.89
N PRO A 33 -5.48 -7.87 -0.01
CA PRO A 33 -4.08 -8.21 -0.17
C PRO A 33 -3.83 -8.85 -1.54
N PRO A 34 -2.74 -8.46 -2.25
CA PRO A 34 -2.39 -9.06 -3.53
C PRO A 34 -2.29 -10.59 -3.43
N PRO A 35 -2.65 -11.35 -4.47
CA PRO A 35 -2.42 -12.79 -4.50
C PRO A 35 -0.94 -13.11 -4.26
N GLY A 36 -0.64 -13.81 -3.16
CA GLY A 36 0.74 -14.09 -2.71
C GLY A 36 1.23 -13.23 -1.54
N ALA A 37 0.42 -12.29 -1.03
CA ALA A 37 0.72 -11.51 0.16
C ALA A 37 0.74 -12.40 1.42
N VAL A 38 1.84 -12.30 2.17
CA VAL A 38 2.07 -13.03 3.41
C VAL A 38 1.26 -12.37 4.55
N PRO A 39 0.60 -13.10 5.46
CA PRO A 39 -0.09 -12.49 6.59
C PRO A 39 0.80 -11.51 7.36
N GLY A 40 0.31 -10.29 7.60
CA GLY A 40 1.09 -9.22 8.22
C GLY A 40 1.90 -8.35 7.24
N SER A 41 1.79 -8.60 5.92
CA SER A 41 2.38 -7.73 4.91
C SER A 41 1.52 -6.49 4.62
N ILE A 42 2.16 -5.38 4.28
CA ILE A 42 1.52 -4.11 3.89
C ILE A 42 1.75 -3.89 2.39
N ALA A 43 0.68 -3.64 1.63
CA ALA A 43 0.80 -3.33 0.21
C ALA A 43 1.59 -2.04 0.00
N ALA A 44 2.47 -2.02 -1.01
CA ALA A 44 3.37 -0.91 -1.30
C ALA A 44 3.15 -0.41 -2.73
N ASP A 45 2.81 0.87 -2.83
CA ASP A 45 2.81 1.68 -4.05
C ASP A 45 3.88 2.76 -3.82
N ARG A 46 5.03 2.66 -4.52
CA ARG A 46 6.20 3.53 -4.29
C ARG A 46 6.26 4.69 -5.27
N ASP A 47 5.60 4.59 -6.41
CA ASP A 47 5.56 5.68 -7.41
C ASP A 47 4.25 6.47 -7.38
N GLY A 48 3.25 6.02 -6.62
CA GLY A 48 2.00 6.72 -6.36
C GLY A 48 1.03 6.67 -7.53
N ASP A 49 1.17 5.71 -8.44
CA ASP A 49 0.32 5.56 -9.62
C ASP A 49 -1.02 4.84 -9.31
N GLY A 50 -1.19 4.36 -8.07
CA GLY A 50 -2.36 3.61 -7.62
C GLY A 50 -2.30 2.12 -7.93
N ILE A 51 -1.20 1.62 -8.48
CA ILE A 51 -0.90 0.21 -8.73
C ILE A 51 0.11 -0.28 -7.68
N ILE A 52 -0.10 -1.50 -7.21
CA ILE A 52 0.76 -2.07 -6.17
C ILE A 52 2.04 -2.62 -6.81
N ASP A 53 3.17 -2.00 -6.48
CA ASP A 53 4.52 -2.44 -6.87
C ASP A 53 4.99 -3.70 -6.14
N GLY A 54 4.48 -3.91 -4.93
CA GLY A 54 4.94 -4.98 -4.03
C GLY A 54 4.32 -4.91 -2.63
N TYR A 55 5.04 -5.45 -1.66
CA TYR A 55 4.62 -5.43 -0.26
C TYR A 55 5.81 -5.36 0.71
N TYR A 56 5.59 -4.76 1.87
CA TYR A 56 6.49 -4.84 3.02
C TYR A 56 6.11 -6.03 3.88
N THR A 57 7.09 -6.79 4.34
CA THR A 57 6.89 -7.81 5.38
C THR A 57 6.93 -7.16 6.77
N ALA A 58 6.49 -7.86 7.82
CA ALA A 58 6.42 -7.33 9.19
C ALA A 58 7.80 -6.89 9.77
N ASP A 59 8.90 -7.36 9.18
CA ASP A 59 10.27 -6.93 9.46
C ASP A 59 10.67 -5.62 8.75
N GLY A 60 9.77 -5.05 7.95
CA GLY A 60 9.99 -3.84 7.16
C GLY A 60 10.71 -4.07 5.83
N MET A 61 10.95 -5.34 5.43
CA MET A 61 11.63 -5.64 4.18
C MET A 61 10.67 -5.57 2.97
N TYR A 62 11.09 -4.86 1.93
CA TYR A 62 10.32 -4.71 0.68
C TYR A 62 10.49 -5.93 -0.25
N HIS A 63 9.37 -6.41 -0.77
CA HIS A 63 9.28 -7.51 -1.74
C HIS A 63 8.53 -7.02 -2.98
N PRO A 64 9.15 -7.06 -4.18
CA PRO A 64 8.46 -6.67 -5.41
C PRO A 64 7.36 -7.70 -5.78
N ASN A 65 6.28 -7.23 -6.39
CA ASN A 65 5.27 -8.09 -6.98
C ASN A 65 5.90 -8.88 -8.13
N TYR A 66 6.03 -10.19 -7.93
CA TYR A 66 6.55 -11.12 -8.93
C TYR A 66 5.45 -12.06 -9.35
N THR A 67 5.02 -11.95 -10.61
CA THR A 67 4.17 -12.95 -11.26
C THR A 67 5.07 -14.01 -11.91
N PRO A 68 5.07 -15.26 -11.41
CA PRO A 68 5.85 -16.31 -12.06
C PRO A 68 5.37 -16.53 -13.50
N PRO A 69 6.29 -16.85 -14.44
CA PRO A 69 5.90 -17.14 -15.81
C PRO A 69 4.92 -18.33 -15.86
N PRO A 70 4.03 -18.38 -16.86
CA PRO A 70 3.12 -19.50 -17.01
C PRO A 70 3.90 -20.81 -17.15
N PRO A 71 3.36 -21.94 -16.65
CA PRO A 71 4.01 -23.24 -16.80
C PRO A 71 4.21 -23.56 -18.29
N PRO A 72 5.26 -24.32 -18.63
CA PRO A 72 5.48 -24.75 -20.01
C PRO A 72 4.27 -25.53 -20.52
N PRO A 73 3.91 -25.39 -21.81
CA PRO A 73 2.84 -26.17 -22.40
C PRO A 73 3.13 -27.67 -22.26
N PRO A 74 2.08 -28.50 -22.08
CA PRO A 74 2.25 -29.94 -22.03
C PRO A 74 2.90 -30.46 -23.32
N PRO A 75 3.69 -31.54 -23.25
CA PRO A 75 4.22 -32.19 -24.45
C PRO A 75 3.07 -32.53 -25.41
N ALA A 76 3.31 -32.34 -26.71
CA ALA A 76 2.35 -32.78 -27.72
C ALA A 76 2.06 -34.28 -27.51
N PRO A 77 0.79 -34.72 -27.61
CA PRO A 77 0.46 -36.13 -27.53
C PRO A 77 1.28 -36.88 -28.58
N THR A 78 1.98 -37.94 -28.14
CA THR A 78 2.62 -38.87 -29.07
C THR A 78 1.53 -39.41 -29.97
N GLN A 79 1.66 -39.21 -31.28
CA GLN A 79 0.79 -39.86 -32.26
C GLN A 79 1.07 -41.37 -32.24
N VAL A 80 0.46 -42.08 -31.30
CA VAL A 80 0.45 -43.54 -31.26
C VAL A 80 -0.65 -43.99 -32.20
N GLY A 81 -0.28 -44.22 -33.47
CA GLY A 81 -1.05 -45.06 -34.38
C GLY A 81 -1.85 -44.34 -35.48
N GLU A 82 -1.15 -43.87 -36.52
CA GLU A 82 -1.71 -43.71 -37.87
C GLU A 82 -0.86 -44.45 -38.93
N ARG A 83 -0.30 -45.61 -38.55
CA ARG A 83 0.30 -46.54 -39.52
C ARG A 83 -0.13 -47.96 -39.22
N GLY A 84 -0.99 -48.51 -40.08
CA GLY A 84 -1.25 -49.94 -40.22
C GLY A 84 -2.72 -50.27 -40.19
#